data_AF-A0A9I3K6A9-F1
#
_entry.id   AF-A0A9I3K6A9-F1
#
_cell.length_a   1.000
_cell.length_b   1.000
_cell.length_c   1.000
_cell.angle_alpha   90.00
_cell.angle_beta   90.00
_cell.angle_gamma   90.00
#
_symmetry.space_group_name_H-M   'P 1'
#
loop_
_entity.id
_entity.type
_entity.pdbx_description
1 polymer ?
#
loop_
_entity_poly.entity_id
_entity_poly.type
_entity_poly.pdbx_seq_one_letter_code
_entity_poly.pdbx_strand_id
1 'polypeptide(L)'
;VVSNPEDVMPGGKVAYDDPDVERVRRAHRNDMENILPYFIISFLYMFTNPSVTVAVNLFRLVAAVRISHTVFHVLVPVHKFRGMAWATGFFTTVFMGVQIVLHFL
;
A
#
# COMPACT_ATOMS: atom_id res chain seq x y z
N VAL A 1 -19.10 11.96 11.99
CA VAL A 1 -18.39 11.52 13.21
C VAL A 1 -16.98 12.06 13.12
N VAL A 2 -16.46 12.61 14.22
CA VAL A 2 -15.09 13.13 14.28
C VAL A 2 -14.40 12.57 15.51
N SER A 3 -13.07 12.44 15.45
CA SER A 3 -12.28 11.93 16.57
C SER A 3 -11.90 13.02 17.57
N ASN A 4 -11.99 14.27 17.14
CA ASN A 4 -11.50 15.43 17.85
C ASN A 4 -12.67 16.36 18.24
N PRO A 5 -12.79 16.79 19.52
CA PRO A 5 -13.89 17.64 19.97
C PRO A 5 -13.99 18.98 19.24
N GLU A 6 -12.86 19.53 18.81
CA GLU A 6 -12.77 20.81 18.08
C GLU A 6 -13.34 20.74 16.65
N ASP A 7 -13.38 19.54 16.05
CA ASP A 7 -13.88 19.32 14.69
C ASP A 7 -15.40 19.07 14.66
N VAL A 8 -16.06 19.07 15.83
CA VAL A 8 -17.49 18.76 15.95
C VAL A 8 -18.33 19.93 15.43
N MET A 9 -18.95 19.74 14.27
CA MET A 9 -19.98 20.66 13.77
C MET A 9 -21.27 20.60 14.63
N PRO A 10 -22.09 21.66 14.66
CA PRO A 10 -23.38 21.64 15.36
C PRO A 10 -24.25 20.45 14.93
N GLY A 11 -24.64 19.60 15.88
CA GLY A 11 -25.38 18.35 15.64
C GLY A 11 -24.50 17.11 15.38
N GLY A 12 -23.17 17.27 15.37
CA GLY A 12 -22.21 16.18 15.32
C GLY A 12 -21.92 15.56 16.69
N LYS A 13 -21.28 14.40 16.68
CA LYS A 13 -20.76 13.73 17.89
C LYS A 13 -19.33 13.27 17.69
N VAL A 14 -18.57 13.30 18.78
CA VAL A 14 -17.27 12.62 18.85
C VAL A 14 -17.54 11.12 18.93
N ALA A 15 -16.94 10.36 18.03
CA ALA A 15 -16.96 8.91 18.08
C ALA A 15 -15.67 8.36 17.46
N TYR A 16 -15.19 7.26 18.04
CA TYR A 16 -13.89 6.66 17.72
C TYR A 16 -14.02 5.32 17.00
N ASP A 17 -15.25 4.83 16.85
CA ASP A 17 -15.61 3.47 16.46
C ASP A 17 -16.48 3.44 15.19
N ASP A 18 -16.54 4.55 14.45
CA ASP A 18 -17.26 4.59 13.18
C ASP A 18 -16.66 3.55 12.21
N PRO A 19 -17.46 2.57 11.75
CA PRO A 19 -16.95 1.43 10.99
C PRO A 19 -16.39 1.82 9.62
N ASP A 20 -16.86 2.92 9.03
CA ASP A 20 -16.40 3.41 7.73
C ASP A 20 -15.12 4.23 7.89
N VAL A 21 -15.02 5.08 8.92
CA VAL A 21 -13.77 5.78 9.27
C VAL A 21 -12.66 4.78 9.59
N GLU A 22 -12.95 3.77 10.39
CA GLU A 22 -11.98 2.73 10.75
C GLU A 22 -11.58 1.86 9.54
N ARG A 23 -12.46 1.71 8.56
CA ARG A 23 -12.13 1.04 7.28
C ARG A 23 -11.10 1.86 6.51
N VAL A 24 -11.32 3.16 6.37
CA VAL A 24 -10.39 4.07 5.69
C VAL A 24 -9.06 4.15 6.44
N ARG A 25 -9.08 4.21 7.78
CA ARG A 25 -7.86 4.20 8.60
C ARG A 25 -7.02 2.94 8.40
N ARG A 26 -7.66 1.77 8.35
CA ARG A 26 -6.98 0.49 8.07
C ARG A 26 -6.39 0.42 6.67
N ALA A 27 -7.09 0.98 5.66
CA ALA A 27 -6.55 1.08 4.30
C ALA A 27 -5.27 1.92 4.27
N HIS A 28 -5.30 3.11 4.88
CA HIS A 28 -4.12 3.99 4.96
C HIS A 28 -2.96 3.33 5.73
N ARG A 29 -3.25 2.67 6.85
CA ARG A 29 -2.22 1.94 7.61
C ARG A 29 -1.56 0.86 6.75
N ASN A 30 -2.34 0.07 6.00
CA ASN A 30 -1.78 -0.93 5.10
C ASN A 30 -0.89 -0.30 4.02
N ASP A 31 -1.32 0.82 3.44
CA ASP A 31 -0.51 1.54 2.45
C ASP A 31 0.79 2.06 3.07
N MET A 32 0.77 2.60 4.30
CA MET A 32 1.99 3.00 5.01
C MET A 32 2.94 1.81 5.26
N GLU A 33 2.42 0.68 5.73
CA GLU A 33 3.21 -0.53 6.03
C GLU A 33 3.85 -1.15 4.79
N ASN A 34 3.29 -0.94 3.59
CA ASN A 34 3.77 -1.58 2.37
C ASN A 34 4.48 -0.63 1.40
N ILE A 35 4.00 0.59 1.23
CA ILE A 35 4.57 1.56 0.28
C ILE A 35 5.90 2.09 0.80
N LEU A 36 6.04 2.31 2.11
CA LEU A 36 7.29 2.82 2.69
C LEU A 36 8.46 1.84 2.48
N PRO A 37 8.35 0.52 2.81
CA PRO A 37 9.40 -0.44 2.48
C PRO A 37 9.64 -0.57 0.97
N TYR A 38 8.57 -0.53 0.17
CA TYR A 38 8.69 -0.58 -1.30
C TYR A 38 9.53 0.59 -1.83
N PHE A 39 9.32 1.83 -1.37
CA PHE A 39 10.12 2.96 -1.83
C PHE A 39 11.61 2.79 -1.51
N ILE A 40 11.94 2.33 -0.31
CA ILE A 40 13.33 2.08 0.09
C ILE A 40 13.95 1.01 -0.81
N ILE A 41 13.26 -0.12 -1.01
CA ILE A 41 13.75 -1.23 -1.83
C ILE A 41 13.84 -0.84 -3.30
N SER A 42 12.84 -0.16 -3.86
CA SER A 42 12.86 0.31 -5.25
C SER A 42 13.99 1.31 -5.50
N PHE A 43 14.25 2.19 -4.54
CA PHE A 43 15.39 3.11 -4.62
C PHE A 43 16.72 2.35 -4.65
N LEU A 44 16.91 1.40 -3.74
CA LEU A 44 18.11 0.55 -3.70
C LEU A 44 18.26 -0.31 -4.97
N TYR A 45 17.16 -0.84 -5.51
CA TYR A 45 17.14 -1.65 -6.72
C TYR A 45 17.62 -0.87 -7.95
N MET A 46 17.46 0.45 -7.99
CA MET A 46 18.00 1.25 -9.11
C MET A 46 19.53 1.29 -9.15
N PHE A 47 20.21 1.03 -8.03
CA PHE A 47 21.67 0.97 -7.99
C PHE A 47 22.25 -0.36 -8.49
N THR A 48 21.42 -1.38 -8.74
CA THR A 48 21.88 -2.69 -9.24
C THR A 48 21.95 -2.74 -10.77
N ASN A 49 21.86 -1.59 -11.44
CA ASN A 49 21.76 -1.45 -12.90
C ASN A 49 20.79 -2.46 -13.56
N PRO A 50 19.51 -2.51 -13.13
CA PRO A 50 18.57 -3.49 -13.63
C PRO A 50 18.17 -3.20 -15.08
N SER A 51 17.70 -4.24 -15.79
CA SER A 51 17.11 -4.06 -17.11
C SER A 51 15.95 -3.06 -17.06
N VAL A 52 15.99 -2.03 -17.90
CA VAL A 52 15.00 -0.94 -17.96
C VAL A 52 13.58 -1.50 -18.10
N THR A 53 13.38 -2.46 -19.02
CA THR A 53 12.07 -3.08 -19.25
C THR A 53 11.53 -3.77 -18.00
N VAL A 54 12.39 -4.48 -17.27
CA VAL A 54 12.02 -5.18 -16.04
C VAL A 54 11.66 -4.18 -14.95
N ALA A 55 12.52 -3.18 -14.71
CA ALA A 55 12.30 -2.15 -13.69
C ALA A 55 10.99 -1.39 -13.93
N VAL A 56 10.74 -0.94 -15.17
CA VAL A 56 9.51 -0.21 -15.53
C VAL A 56 8.26 -1.08 -15.28
N ASN A 57 8.31 -2.36 -15.64
CA ASN A 57 7.17 -3.25 -15.45
C ASN A 57 6.91 -3.55 -13.97
N LEU A 58 7.96 -3.72 -13.15
CA LEU A 58 7.81 -3.91 -11.70
C LEU A 58 7.17 -2.69 -11.04
N PHE A 59 7.60 -1.48 -11.41
CA PHE A 59 7.04 -0.24 -10.86
C PHE A 59 5.58 -0.02 -11.26
N ARG A 60 5.24 -0.29 -12.53
CA ARG A 60 3.86 -0.26 -13.02
C ARG A 60 2.98 -1.29 -12.31
N LEU A 61 3.50 -2.49 -12.10
CA LEU A 61 2.78 -3.56 -11.40
C LEU A 61 2.41 -3.13 -9.99
N VAL A 62 3.36 -2.62 -9.20
CA VAL A 62 3.08 -2.18 -7.82
C VAL A 62 2.08 -1.02 -7.80
N ALA A 63 2.20 -0.05 -8.71
CA ALA A 63 1.24 1.05 -8.81
C ALA A 63 -0.19 0.53 -9.09
N ALA A 64 -0.36 -0.33 -10.10
CA ALA A 64 -1.65 -0.90 -10.46
C ALA A 64 -2.27 -1.73 -9.31
N VAL A 65 -1.43 -2.51 -8.64
CA VAL A 65 -1.83 -3.36 -7.51
C VAL A 65 -2.27 -2.51 -6.31
N ARG A 66 -1.58 -1.40 -6.00
CA ARG A 66 -1.95 -0.52 -4.89
C ARG A 66 -3.26 0.22 -5.16
N ILE A 67 -3.44 0.74 -6.37
CA ILE A 67 -4.72 1.34 -6.78
C ILE A 67 -5.85 0.31 -6.64
N SER A 68 -5.62 -0.91 -7.12
CA SER A 68 -6.59 -2.00 -7.00
C SER A 68 -6.89 -2.34 -5.53
N HIS A 69 -5.87 -2.38 -4.67
CA HIS A 69 -6.03 -2.62 -3.24
C HIS A 69 -6.93 -1.56 -2.59
N THR A 70 -6.69 -0.27 -2.85
CA THR A 70 -7.52 0.83 -2.31
C THR A 70 -8.96 0.74 -2.81
N VAL A 71 -9.17 0.44 -4.09
CA VAL A 71 -10.51 0.25 -4.69
C VAL A 71 -11.25 -0.90 -3.99
N PHE A 72 -10.61 -2.06 -3.83
CA PHE A 72 -11.22 -3.23 -3.19
C PHE A 72 -11.33 -3.11 -1.66
N HIS A 73 -10.63 -2.16 -1.04
CA HIS A 73 -10.69 -1.93 0.40
C HIS A 73 -11.78 -0.90 0.77
N VAL A 74 -11.95 0.14 -0.04
CA VAL A 74 -12.82 1.29 0.29
C VAL A 74 -14.10 1.30 -0.53
N LEU A 75 -14.01 1.12 -1.86
CA LEU A 75 -15.17 1.29 -2.76
C LEU A 75 -15.99 0.00 -2.91
N VAL A 76 -15.30 -1.13 -3.09
CA VAL A 76 -15.96 -2.43 -3.32
C VAL A 76 -15.31 -3.47 -2.40
N PRO A 77 -15.76 -3.59 -1.14
CA PRO A 77 -15.09 -4.41 -0.12
C PRO A 77 -15.17 -5.91 -0.45
N VAL A 78 -14.19 -6.41 -1.21
CA VAL A 78 -14.09 -7.81 -1.59
C VAL A 78 -12.82 -8.41 -1.01
N HIS A 79 -13.00 -9.25 0.02
CA HIS A 79 -11.91 -9.78 0.82
C HIS A 79 -10.86 -10.56 0.01
N LYS A 80 -11.30 -11.34 -1.00
CA LYS A 80 -10.41 -12.15 -1.84
C LYS A 80 -9.47 -11.29 -2.69
N PHE A 81 -10.01 -10.26 -3.36
CA PHE A 81 -9.21 -9.38 -4.23
C PHE A 81 -8.24 -8.51 -3.43
N ARG A 82 -8.62 -8.09 -2.21
CA ARG A 82 -7.71 -7.40 -1.29
C ARG A 82 -6.47 -8.22 -0.95
N GLY A 83 -6.66 -9.51 -0.59
CA GLY A 83 -5.56 -10.40 -0.24
C GLY A 83 -4.62 -10.66 -1.43
N MET A 84 -5.17 -10.85 -2.63
CA MET A 84 -4.37 -11.04 -3.84
C MET A 84 -3.56 -9.79 -4.19
N ALA A 85 -4.17 -8.60 -4.13
CA ALA A 85 -3.46 -7.34 -4.39
C ALA A 85 -2.32 -7.14 -3.37
N TRP A 86 -2.59 -7.33 -2.08
CA TRP A 86 -1.54 -7.25 -1.06
C TRP A 86 -0.38 -8.23 -1.33
N ALA A 87 -0.70 -9.49 -1.62
CA ALA A 87 0.30 -10.53 -1.89
C ALA A 87 1.16 -10.20 -3.11
N THR A 88 0.56 -9.77 -4.22
CA THR A 88 1.32 -9.40 -5.42
C THR A 88 2.30 -8.27 -5.13
N GLY A 89 1.87 -7.20 -4.45
CA GLY A 89 2.76 -6.10 -4.09
C GLY A 89 3.89 -6.51 -3.15
N PHE A 90 3.59 -7.40 -2.18
CA PHE A 90 4.57 -7.96 -1.26
C PHE A 90 5.63 -8.78 -2.00
N PHE A 91 5.22 -9.72 -2.85
CA PHE A 91 6.14 -10.56 -3.61
C PHE A 91 7.01 -9.76 -4.60
N THR A 92 6.47 -8.71 -5.22
CA THR A 92 7.28 -7.81 -6.06
C THR A 92 8.35 -7.09 -5.24
N THR A 93 8.03 -6.67 -4.02
CA THR A 93 8.97 -6.03 -3.11
C THR A 93 10.08 -6.99 -2.66
N VAL A 94 9.70 -8.21 -2.28
CA VAL A 94 10.65 -9.29 -1.93
C VAL A 94 11.56 -9.63 -3.11
N PHE A 95 11.02 -9.73 -4.32
CA PHE A 95 11.80 -10.02 -5.53
C PHE A 95 12.91 -8.98 -5.74
N MET A 96 12.58 -7.68 -5.67
CA MET A 96 13.59 -6.62 -5.79
C MET A 96 14.62 -6.71 -4.65
N GLY A 97 14.17 -6.99 -3.42
CA GLY A 97 15.06 -7.20 -2.27
C GLY A 97 16.07 -8.33 -2.48
N VAL A 98 15.62 -9.47 -3.00
CA VAL A 98 16.49 -10.62 -3.32
C VAL A 98 17.48 -10.24 -4.41
N GLN A 99 17.06 -9.52 -5.46
CA GLN A 99 17.97 -9.06 -6.51
C GLN A 99 19.06 -8.13 -5.98
N ILE A 100 18.72 -7.22 -5.05
CA ILE A 100 19.71 -6.38 -4.37
C ILE A 100 20.72 -7.23 -3.61
N VAL A 101 20.25 -8.16 -2.79
CA VAL A 101 21.13 -9.03 -1.99
C VAL A 101 22.06 -9.86 -2.89
N LEU A 102 21.54 -10.45 -3.97
CA LEU A 102 22.34 -11.23 -4.91
C LEU A 102 23.34 -10.39 -5.72
N HIS A 103 23.08 -9.10 -5.92
CA HIS A 103 23.99 -8.21 -6.64
C HIS A 103 25.22 -7.81 -5.79
N PHE A 104 25.06 -7.73 -4.46
CA PHE A 104 26.10 -7.28 -3.54
C PHE A 104 26.77 -8.41 -2.73
N LEU A 105 26.32 -9.66 -2.89
CA LEU A 105 27.00 -10.85 -2.40
C LEU A 105 28.12 -11.26 -3.36
#